data_AF-A0ABD7ZYJ8-F1
#
_entry.id   AF-A0ABD7ZYJ8-F1
#
_cell.length_a   1.000
_cell.length_b   1.000
_cell.length_c   1.000
_cell.angle_alpha   90.00
_cell.angle_beta   90.00
_cell.angle_gamma   90.00
#
_symmetry.space_group_name_H-M   'P 1'
#
loop_
_entity.id
_entity.type
_entity.pdbx_description
1 polymer ?
#
loop_
_entity_poly.entity_id
_entity_poly.type
_entity_poly.pdbx_seq_one_letter_code
_entity_poly.pdbx_strand_id
1 'polypeptide(L)' 'MELTKLEVAIALSAFIQGLGKEEREEGNDLLKQIEDELDNIVSNSTLNQMKEAGESVVTKFIHKILEDEEQ' A
#
# COMPACT_ATOMS: atom_id res chain seq x y z
N MET A 1 0.21 -3.03 -15.32
CA MET A 1 0.74 -1.69 -14.95
C MET A 1 1.73 -1.82 -13.81
N GLU A 2 2.83 -1.06 -13.84
CA GLU A 2 3.82 -1.03 -12.76
C GLU A 2 3.41 -0.01 -11.68
N LEU A 3 3.71 -0.32 -10.41
CA LEU A 3 3.44 0.55 -9.27
C LEU A 3 4.71 1.34 -8.90
N THR A 4 4.54 2.61 -8.56
CA THR A 4 5.61 3.42 -7.97
C THR A 4 5.88 3.01 -6.52
N LYS A 5 7.04 3.38 -5.98
CA LYS A 5 7.36 3.13 -4.57
C LYS A 5 6.33 3.72 -3.60
N LEU A 6 5.81 4.91 -3.88
CA LEU A 6 4.79 5.55 -3.03
C LEU A 6 3.45 4.83 -3.11
N GLU A 7 3.04 4.38 -4.30
CA GLU A 7 1.82 3.57 -4.49
C GLU A 7 1.92 2.24 -3.73
N VAL A 8 3.05 1.54 -3.85
CA VAL A 8 3.32 0.31 -3.09
C VAL A 8 3.28 0.59 -1.59
N ALA A 9 3.91 1.68 -1.14
CA ALA A 9 3.95 2.02 0.28
C ALA A 9 2.55 2.31 0.84
N ILE A 10 1.71 3.03 0.09
CA ILE A 10 0.32 3.31 0.48
C ILE A 10 -0.50 2.01 0.54
N ALA A 11 -0.39 1.14 -0.47
CA ALA A 11 -1.12 -0.12 -0.51
C ALA A 11 -0.74 -1.06 0.65
N LEU A 12 0.56 -1.21 0.93
CA LEU A 12 1.06 -2.02 2.04
C LEU A 12 0.67 -1.41 3.39
N SER A 13 0.78 -0.09 3.55
CA SER A 13 0.36 0.59 4.78
C SER A 13 -1.12 0.36 5.07
N ALA A 14 -1.97 0.45 4.05
CA ALA A 14 -3.40 0.18 4.18
C ALA A 14 -3.68 -1.30 4.51
N PHE A 15 -2.97 -2.23 3.86
CA PHE A 15 -3.06 -3.66 4.17
C PHE A 15 -2.69 -3.95 5.62
N ILE A 16 -1.54 -3.49 6.10
CA ILE A 16 -1.09 -3.70 7.48
C ILE A 16 -2.06 -3.03 8.46
N GLN A 17 -2.57 -1.83 8.18
CA GLN A 17 -3.62 -1.18 9.00
C GLN A 17 -4.94 -1.95 9.06
N GLY A 18 -5.28 -2.67 7.99
CA GLY A 18 -6.45 -3.55 7.95
C GLY A 18 -6.28 -4.86 8.73
N LEU A 19 -5.04 -5.27 9.04
CA LEU A 19 -4.78 -6.44 9.88
C LEU A 19 -5.21 -6.16 11.34
N GLY A 20 -5.88 -7.15 11.95
CA GLY A 20 -6.19 -7.12 13.38
C GLY A 20 -4.92 -7.07 14.23
N LYS A 21 -5.05 -6.62 15.49
CA LYS A 21 -3.90 -6.51 16.40
C LYS A 21 -3.19 -7.85 16.63
N GLU A 22 -3.95 -8.93 16.78
CA GLU A 22 -3.40 -10.30 16.93
C GLU A 22 -2.60 -10.71 15.68
N GLU A 23 -3.15 -10.52 14.48
CA GLU A 23 -2.49 -10.82 13.20
C GLU A 23 -1.22 -9.98 12.97
N ARG A 24 -1.14 -8.76 13.51
CA ARG A 24 0.07 -7.93 13.49
C ARG A 24 1.13 -8.41 14.49
N GLU A 25 0.70 -8.83 15.68
CA GLU A 25 1.61 -9.24 16.76
C GLU A 25 2.18 -10.65 16.54
N GLU A 26 1.32 -11.58 16.09
CA GLU A 26 1.67 -12.94 15.62
C GLU A 26 2.23 -12.96 14.19
N GLY A 27 2.12 -11.82 13.49
CA GLY A 27 2.57 -11.65 12.13
C GLY A 27 4.09 -11.78 11.95
N ASN A 28 4.49 -12.03 10.71
CA ASN A 28 5.87 -12.18 10.26
C ASN A 28 6.74 -10.97 10.66
N ASP A 29 7.94 -11.19 11.19
CA ASP A 29 8.94 -10.15 11.52
C ASP A 29 9.17 -9.16 10.37
N LEU A 30 8.94 -9.60 9.12
CA LEU A 30 8.99 -8.77 7.93
C LEU A 30 8.00 -7.59 7.96
N LEU A 31 6.80 -7.77 8.52
CA LEU A 31 5.79 -6.71 8.62
C LEU A 31 6.22 -5.63 9.61
N LYS A 32 6.84 -6.02 10.73
CA LYS A 32 7.41 -5.09 11.70
C LYS A 32 8.61 -4.34 11.12
N GLN A 33 9.47 -5.04 10.36
CA GLN A 33 10.64 -4.42 9.73
C GLN A 33 10.28 -3.42 8.63
N ILE A 34 9.15 -3.63 7.93
CA ILE A 34 8.77 -2.76 6.82
C ILE A 34 7.98 -1.52 7.28
N GLU A 35 7.35 -1.53 8.47
CA GLU A 35 6.57 -0.38 8.97
C GLU A 35 7.39 0.92 9.01
N ASP A 36 8.64 0.87 9.48
CA ASP A 36 9.53 2.05 9.53
C ASP A 36 9.86 2.59 8.12
N GLU A 37 10.09 1.69 7.16
CA GLU A 37 10.42 2.07 5.77
C GLU A 37 9.19 2.65 5.06
N LEU A 38 8.01 2.08 5.31
CA LEU A 38 6.74 2.61 4.79
C LEU A 38 6.48 4.02 5.32
N ASP A 39 6.67 4.23 6.63
CA ASP A 39 6.49 5.54 7.25
C ASP A 39 7.47 6.57 6.69
N ASN A 40 8.73 6.18 6.46
CA ASN A 40 9.73 7.04 5.83
C ASN A 40 9.34 7.44 4.39
N ILE A 41 8.86 6.49 3.57
CA ILE A 41 8.43 6.78 2.20
C ILE A 41 7.24 7.74 2.17
N VAL A 42 6.26 7.50 3.06
CA VAL A 42 5.05 8.32 3.15
C VAL A 42 5.37 9.71 3.70
N SER A 43 6.18 9.80 4.76
CA SER A 43 6.55 11.07 5.42
C SER A 43 7.40 11.99 4.55
N ASN A 44 8.14 11.44 3.57
CA ASN A 44 8.89 12.23 2.59
C ASN A 44 8.02 12.77 1.43
N SER A 45 6.72 12.49 1.45
CA SER A 45 5.78 12.92 0.42
C SER A 45 4.88 14.05 0.92
N THR A 46 4.50 14.96 0.03
CA THR A 46 3.48 15.97 0.34
C THR A 46 2.09 15.35 0.37
N LEU A 47 1.14 16.00 1.06
CA LEU A 47 -0.27 15.57 1.09
C LEU A 47 -0.85 15.37 -0.32
N ASN A 48 -0.51 16.25 -1.27
CA ASN A 48 -0.97 16.14 -2.65
C ASN A 48 -0.40 14.90 -3.34
N GLN A 49 0.90 14.62 -3.18
CA GLN A 49 1.52 13.42 -3.73
C GLN A 49 0.95 12.14 -3.14
N MET A 50 0.69 12.12 -1.82
CA MET A 50 0.04 10.98 -1.16
C MET A 50 -1.38 10.76 -1.71
N LYS A 51 -2.15 11.84 -1.88
CA LYS A 51 -3.50 11.76 -2.44
C LYS A 51 -3.48 11.21 -3.87
N GLU A 52 -2.63 11.78 -4.74
CA GLU A 52 -2.52 11.34 -6.14
C GLU A 52 -2.06 9.88 -6.24
N ALA A 53 -1.06 9.48 -5.46
CA ALA A 53 -0.59 8.09 -5.44
C ALA A 53 -1.65 7.13 -4.87
N GLY A 54 -2.41 7.56 -3.86
CA GLY A 54 -3.52 6.79 -3.29
C GLY A 54 -4.65 6.57 -4.29
N GLU A 55 -5.08 7.62 -4.99
CA GLU A 55 -6.07 7.52 -6.06
C GLU A 55 -5.54 6.61 -7.19
N SER A 56 -4.28 6.80 -7.60
CA SER A 56 -3.67 6.04 -8.68
C SER A 56 -3.54 4.54 -8.37
N VAL A 57 -3.07 4.17 -7.17
CA VAL A 57 -2.93 2.75 -6.79
C VAL A 57 -4.27 2.04 -6.72
N VAL A 58 -5.30 2.70 -6.18
CA VAL A 58 -6.66 2.15 -6.11
C VAL A 58 -7.24 1.98 -7.51
N THR A 59 -7.12 2.98 -8.39
CA THR A 59 -7.56 2.86 -9.79
C THR A 59 -6.86 1.71 -10.51
N LYS A 60 -5.54 1.56 -10.34
CA LYS A 60 -4.78 0.44 -10.94
C LYS A 60 -5.27 -0.92 -10.44
N PHE A 61 -5.59 -1.06 -9.15
CA PHE A 61 -6.16 -2.29 -8.60
C PHE A 61 -7.57 -2.56 -9.14
N ILE A 62 -8.43 -1.54 -9.22
CA ILE A 62 -9.77 -1.68 -9.79
C ILE A 62 -9.70 -2.11 -11.25
N HIS A 63 -8.89 -1.43 -12.07
CA HIS A 63 -8.70 -1.81 -13.47
C HIS A 63 -8.16 -3.23 -13.58
N LYS A 64 -7.18 -3.61 -12.77
CA LYS A 64 -6.66 -4.98 -12.77
C LYS A 64 -7.77 -6.00 -12.49
N ILE A 65 -8.62 -5.77 -11.49
CA ILE A 65 -9.72 -6.69 -11.16
C ILE A 65 -10.75 -6.78 -12.30
N LEU A 66 -11.13 -5.63 -12.89
CA LEU A 66 -12.17 -5.58 -13.93
C LEU A 66 -11.66 -6.06 -15.29
N GLU A 67 -10.39 -5.81 -15.62
CA GLU A 67 -9.75 -6.25 -16.87
C GLU A 67 -9.32 -7.73 -16.81
N ASP A 68 -9.02 -8.27 -15.62
CA ASP A 68 -8.72 -9.70 -15.42
C ASP A 68 -9.96 -10.61 -15.63
N GLU A 69 -11.18 -10.07 -15.79
CA GLU A 69 -12.40 -10.84 -16.13
C GLU A 69 -12.58 -11.10 -17.65
N GLU A 70 -11.72 -10.56 -18.53
CA GLU A 70 -11.77 -10.79 -19.99
C GLU A 70 -10.89 -11.96 -20.51
N GLN A 71 -10.51 -12.94 -19.64
CA GLN A 71 -9.78 -14.15 -20.07
C GLN A 71 -10.57 -15.46 -19.96
#